data_AF-A0A7C3WC66-F1
#
_entry.id   AF-A0A7C3WC66-F1
#
_cell.length_a   1.000
_cell.length_b   1.000
_cell.length_c   1.000
_cell.angle_alpha   90.00
_cell.angle_beta   90.00
_cell.angle_gamma   90.00
#
_symmetry.space_group_name_H-M   'P 1'
#
loop_
_entity.id
_entity.type
_entity.pdbx_description
1 polymer ?
#
loop_
_entity_poly.entity_id
_entity_poly.type
_entity_poly.pdbx_seq_one_letter_code
_entity_poly.pdbx_strand_id
1 'polypeptide(L)' 'MKDATKLGPESIMEHVLNFGNWDDVQELIRIMGIKKVAEIFWKESKPKRWGRTNYRPEIKHYFNLYFKKYA' A
#
# COMPACT_ATOMS: atom_id res chain seq x y z
N MET A 1 -20.05 9.47 4.85
CA MET A 1 -19.53 8.09 4.65
C MET A 1 -18.91 8.04 3.27
N LYS A 2 -17.62 7.72 3.12
CA LYS A 2 -17.05 7.44 1.79
C LYS A 2 -17.62 6.09 1.34
N ASP A 3 -18.17 6.03 0.14
CA ASP A 3 -18.85 4.86 -0.42
C ASP A 3 -17.95 3.61 -0.37
N ALA A 4 -18.27 2.69 0.53
CA ALA A 4 -17.53 1.43 0.71
C ALA A 4 -17.58 0.51 -0.52
N THR A 5 -18.54 0.76 -1.43
CA THR A 5 -18.74 0.00 -2.68
C THR A 5 -17.73 0.35 -3.79
N LYS A 6 -16.87 1.35 -3.59
CA LYS A 6 -15.82 1.78 -4.54
C LYS A 6 -14.39 1.48 -4.09
N LEU A 7 -14.20 0.67 -3.04
CA LEU A 7 -12.88 0.32 -2.56
C LEU A 7 -12.27 -0.73 -3.50
N GLY A 8 -11.55 -0.26 -4.51
CA GLY A 8 -10.72 -1.12 -5.36
C GLY A 8 -9.59 -1.78 -4.56
N PRO A 9 -8.92 -2.79 -5.15
CA PRO A 9 -7.79 -3.50 -4.52
C PRO A 9 -6.72 -2.56 -3.93
N GLU A 10 -6.53 -1.38 -4.54
CA GLU A 10 -5.62 -0.33 -4.08
C GLU A 10 -6.00 0.22 -2.71
N SER A 11 -7.30 0.36 -2.42
CA SER A 11 -7.75 0.89 -1.13
C SER A 11 -7.62 -0.12 -0.01
N ILE A 12 -7.75 -1.41 -0.30
CA ILE A 12 -7.49 -2.50 0.66
C ILE A 12 -5.99 -2.53 0.99
N MET A 13 -5.12 -2.48 -0.03
CA MET A 13 -3.68 -2.44 0.16
C MET A 13 -3.25 -1.22 0.98
N GLU A 14 -3.75 -0.02 0.64
CA GLU A 14 -3.46 1.19 1.41
C GLU A 14 -3.86 1.05 2.89
N HIS A 15 -5.02 0.44 3.15
CA HIS A 15 -5.50 0.21 4.51
C HIS A 15 -4.62 -0.79 5.26
N VAL A 16 -4.30 -1.93 4.65
CA VAL A 16 -3.41 -2.96 5.23
C VAL A 16 -2.03 -2.38 5.52
N LEU A 17 -1.42 -1.64 4.59
CA LEU A 17 -0.08 -1.09 4.78
C LEU A 17 -0.05 0.04 5.83
N ASN A 18 -1.11 0.85 5.97
CA ASN A 18 -1.13 1.94 6.95
C ASN A 18 -1.58 1.51 8.35
N PHE A 19 -2.49 0.53 8.45
CA PHE A 19 -3.23 0.23 9.68
C PHE A 19 -3.25 -1.27 10.05
N GLY A 20 -2.88 -2.17 9.12
CA GLY A 20 -2.76 -3.59 9.41
C GLY A 20 -1.53 -3.91 10.26
N ASN A 21 -1.51 -5.13 10.79
CA ASN A 21 -0.34 -5.70 11.44
C ASN A 21 0.58 -6.37 10.40
N TRP A 22 1.70 -6.95 10.85
CA TRP A 22 2.65 -7.60 9.95
C TRP A 22 2.07 -8.85 9.28
N ASP A 23 1.24 -9.61 9.97
CA ASP A 23 0.62 -10.83 9.43
C ASP A 23 -0.36 -10.48 8.29
N ASP A 24 -1.13 -9.39 8.43
CA ASP A 24 -1.99 -8.86 7.37
C ASP A 24 -1.19 -8.51 6.11
N VAL A 25 -0.01 -7.91 6.28
CA VAL A 25 0.90 -7.57 5.18
C VAL A 25 1.45 -8.83 4.51
N GLN A 26 1.84 -9.84 5.29
CA GLN A 26 2.32 -11.11 4.76
C GLN A 26 1.22 -11.86 4.01
N GLU A 27 -0.01 -11.85 4.52
CA GLU A 27 -1.16 -12.42 3.84
C GLU A 27 -1.44 -11.72 2.51
N LEU A 28 -1.41 -10.38 2.49
CA LEU A 28 -1.56 -9.60 1.26
C LEU A 28 -0.50 -9.99 0.22
N ILE A 29 0.76 -10.10 0.63
CA ILE A 29 1.87 -10.51 -0.23
C ILE A 29 1.70 -11.96 -0.71
N ARG A 30 1.21 -12.87 0.15
CA ARG A 30 0.94 -14.27 -0.20
C ARG A 30 -0.16 -14.39 -1.26
N ILE A 31 -1.20 -13.59 -1.17
CA ILE A 31 -2.35 -13.62 -2.09
C ILE A 31 -2.00 -12.97 -3.43
N MET A 32 -1.37 -11.80 -3.42
CA MET A 32 -1.16 -10.99 -4.64
C MET A 32 0.23 -11.16 -5.26
N GLY A 33 1.21 -11.66 -4.51
CA GLY A 33 2.62 -11.69 -4.87
C GLY A 33 3.32 -10.35 -4.62
N ILE A 34 4.55 -10.41 -4.12
CA ILE A 34 5.30 -9.22 -3.67
C ILE A 34 5.54 -8.19 -4.78
N LYS A 35 5.79 -8.64 -6.02
CA LYS A 35 5.99 -7.76 -7.17
C LYS A 35 4.75 -6.93 -7.49
N LYS A 36 3.57 -7.55 -7.40
CA LYS A 36 2.31 -6.86 -7.68
C LYS A 36 1.99 -5.83 -6.61
N VAL A 37 2.19 -6.19 -5.34
CA VAL A 37 2.01 -5.27 -4.22
C VAL A 37 2.97 -4.07 -4.35
N ALA A 38 4.24 -4.30 -4.65
CA ALA A 38 5.23 -3.24 -4.85
C ALA A 38 4.87 -2.29 -6.01
N GLU A 39 4.43 -2.83 -7.15
CA GLU A 39 3.99 -2.04 -8.32
C GLU A 39 2.85 -1.08 -7.94
N ILE A 40 1.82 -1.59 -7.26
CA ILE A 40 0.66 -0.79 -6.84
C ILE A 40 1.09 0.22 -5.76
N PHE A 41 1.92 -0.18 -4.81
CA PHE A 41 2.46 0.73 -3.79
C PHE A 41 3.21 1.90 -4.42
N TRP A 42 4.11 1.67 -5.38
CA TRP A 42 4.84 2.75 -6.05
C TRP A 42 3.96 3.65 -6.92
N LYS A 43 2.86 3.10 -7.47
CA LYS A 43 1.87 3.89 -8.20
C LYS A 43 1.08 4.82 -7.25
N GLU A 44 0.60 4.30 -6.12
CA GLU A 44 -0.24 5.06 -5.19
C GLU A 44 0.55 5.93 -4.20
N SER A 45 1.82 5.62 -3.93
CA SER A 45 2.69 6.41 -3.05
C SER A 45 3.26 7.66 -3.71
N LYS A 46 3.02 7.86 -5.01
CA LYS A 46 3.33 9.11 -5.70
C LYS A 46 2.34 10.20 -5.25
N PRO A 47 2.82 11.43 -5.01
CA PRO A 47 1.95 12.55 -4.69
C PRO A 47 0.89 12.73 -5.78
N LYS A 48 -0.39 12.80 -5.41
CA LYS A 48 -1.47 13.18 -6.34
C LYS A 48 -1.36 14.67 -6.69
N ARG A 49 -2.25 15.18 -7.55
CA ARG A 49 -2.27 16.56 -8.11
C ARG A 49 -2.01 17.70 -7.08
N TRP A 50 -2.30 17.48 -5.80
CA TRP A 50 -2.12 18.43 -4.70
C TRP A 50 -1.00 18.07 -3.71
N GLY A 51 -0.05 17.22 -4.11
CA GLY A 51 1.10 16.83 -3.27
C GLY A 51 0.78 15.82 -2.16
N ARG A 52 -0.49 15.41 -2.01
CA ARG A 52 -0.92 14.51 -0.93
C ARG A 52 -0.87 13.05 -1.37
N THR A 53 -0.38 12.21 -0.46
CA THR A 53 -0.46 10.74 -0.52
C THR A 53 -1.29 10.26 0.65
N ASN A 54 -2.01 9.16 0.51
CA ASN A 54 -2.75 8.59 1.63
C ASN A 54 -1.88 7.76 2.58
N TYR A 55 -0.62 7.50 2.22
CA TYR A 55 0.34 6.86 3.11
C TYR A 55 0.88 7.84 4.14
N ARG A 56 0.98 7.39 5.38
CA ARG A 56 1.75 8.08 6.42
C ARG A 56 3.24 8.12 6.00
N PRO A 57 3.99 9.21 6.29
CA PRO A 57 5.38 9.33 5.87
C PRO A 57 6.29 8.14 6.27
N GLU A 58 6.12 7.66 7.50
CA GLU A 58 6.84 6.51 8.08
C GLU A 58 6.50 5.20 7.37
N ILE A 59 5.22 4.97 7.06
CA ILE A 59 4.74 3.80 6.33
C ILE A 59 5.31 3.81 4.91
N LYS A 60 5.20 4.97 4.24
CA LYS A 60 5.78 5.16 2.90
C LYS A 60 7.28 4.91 2.90
N HIS A 61 8.01 5.40 3.90
CA HIS A 61 9.45 5.20 3.99
C HIS A 61 9.81 3.73 4.19
N TYR A 62 9.19 3.07 5.17
CA TYR A 62 9.42 1.66 5.48
C TYR A 62 9.16 0.77 4.26
N PHE A 63 7.96 0.87 3.67
CA PHE A 63 7.59 0.00 2.56
C PHE A 63 8.36 0.31 1.27
N ASN A 64 8.82 1.55 1.08
CA ASN A 64 9.75 1.85 0.00
C ASN A 64 11.09 1.12 0.16
N LEU A 65 11.64 1.03 1.38
CA LEU A 65 12.87 0.25 1.62
C LEU A 65 12.62 -1.26 1.51
N TYR A 66 11.51 -1.73 2.08
CA TYR A 66 11.14 -3.14 2.06
C TYR A 66 10.97 -3.65 0.62
N PHE A 67 10.17 -2.98 -0.21
CA PHE A 67 9.94 -3.41 -1.59
C PHE A 67 11.17 -3.24 -2.48
N LYS A 68 12.06 -2.27 -2.21
CA LYS A 68 13.36 -2.20 -2.91
C LYS A 68 14.26 -3.41 -2.66
N LYS A 69 14.13 -4.06 -1.50
CA LYS A 69 14.95 -5.22 -1.13
C LYS A 69 14.36 -6.53 -1.64
N TYR A 70 13.03 -6.65 -1.66
CA TYR A 70 12.36 -7.95 -1.83
C TYR A 70 11.49 -8.07 -3.09
N ALA A 71 11.27 -7.00 -3.87
CA ALA A 71 10.47 -7.02 -5.11
C ALA A 71 11.31 -6.90 -6.38
#